data_AF-A0A351QUV5-F1
#
_entry.id   AF-A0A351QUV5-F1
#
_cell.length_a   1.000
_cell.length_b   1.000
_cell.length_c   1.000
_cell.angle_alpha   90.00
_cell.angle_beta   90.00
_cell.angle_gamma   90.00
#
_symmetry.space_group_name_H-M   'P 1'
#
loop_
_entity.id
_entity.type
_entity.pdbx_description
1 polymer ?
#
loop_
_entity_poly.entity_id
_entity_poly.type
_entity_poly.pdbx_seq_one_letter_code
_entity_poly.pdbx_strand_id
1 'polypeptide(L)' 'IMELKNQGAAMIISTHMIDSVKEFWDVAHIMMNGKIAATRVKEDAEKSNEGLEELFFHITEGKGDQ' A
#
# COMPACT_ATOMS: atom_id res chain seq x y z
N ILE A 1 15.80 -1.18 -7.32
CA ILE A 1 14.64 -1.86 -6.67
C ILE A 1 14.09 -2.95 -7.60
N MET A 2 13.66 -2.62 -8.82
CA MET A 2 13.19 -3.63 -9.79
C MET A 2 14.16 -4.79 -10.03
N GLU A 3 15.47 -4.51 -10.13
CA GLU A 3 16.47 -5.55 -10.38
C GLU A 3 16.53 -6.59 -9.26
N LEU A 4 16.42 -6.16 -7.99
CA LEU A 4 16.33 -7.05 -6.83
C LEU A 4 15.01 -7.84 -6.83
N LYS A 5 13.89 -7.20 -7.21
CA LYS A 5 12.61 -7.90 -7.40
C LYS A 5 12.73 -9.01 -8.44
N ASN A 6 13.36 -8.71 -9.58
CA ASN A 6 13.55 -9.66 -10.69
C ASN A 6 14.49 -10.81 -10.31
N GLN A 7 15.39 -10.62 -9.35
CA GLN A 7 16.23 -11.67 -8.78
C GLN A 7 15.50 -12.52 -7.72
N GLY A 8 14.22 -12.26 -7.45
CA GLY A 8 13.43 -12.99 -6.47
C GLY A 8 13.71 -12.58 -5.02
N ALA A 9 14.36 -11.43 -4.79
CA ALA A 9 14.61 -10.94 -3.44
C ALA A 9 13.32 -10.40 -2.81
N ALA A 10 13.09 -10.74 -1.54
CA ALA A 10 12.05 -10.10 -0.74
C ALA A 10 12.48 -8.66 -0.39
N MET A 11 11.59 -7.69 -0.59
CA MET A 11 11.85 -6.27 -0.31
C MET A 11 10.76 -5.71 0.59
N ILE A 12 11.18 -4.95 1.60
CA ILE A 12 10.28 -4.18 2.47
C ILE A 12 10.58 -2.71 2.23
N ILE A 13 9.57 -1.96 1.80
CA ILE A 13 9.66 -0.53 1.54
C ILE A 13 8.71 0.17 2.51
N SER A 14 9.26 0.96 3.43
CA SER A 14 8.49 1.84 4.31
C SER A 14 8.54 3.25 3.77
N THR A 15 7.42 3.73 3.23
CA THR A 15 7.31 5.08 2.66
C THR A 15 5.99 5.72 3.08
N HIS A 16 5.95 7.06 3.08
CA HIS A 16 4.72 7.83 3.17
C HIS A 16 4.20 8.28 1.79
N MET A 17 5.02 8.16 0.74
CA MET A 17 4.65 8.51 -0.63
C MET A 17 4.22 7.26 -1.38
N ILE A 18 2.91 7.08 -1.53
CA ILE A 18 2.30 5.93 -2.20
C ILE A 18 2.70 5.90 -3.67
N ASP A 19 2.76 7.07 -4.33
CA ASP A 19 3.17 7.22 -5.74
C ASP A 19 4.49 6.55 -6.07
N SER A 20 5.45 6.56 -5.15
CA SER A 20 6.76 5.96 -5.36
C SER A 20 6.74 4.42 -5.34
N VAL A 21 5.66 3.79 -4.86
CA VAL A 21 5.54 2.32 -4.73
C VAL A 21 4.39 1.72 -5.52
N LYS A 22 3.47 2.52 -6.07
CA LYS A 22 2.28 2.09 -6.82
C LYS A 22 2.56 1.07 -7.92
N GLU A 23 3.71 1.15 -8.58
CA GLU A 23 4.04 0.28 -9.70
C GLU A 23 4.60 -1.10 -9.28
N PHE A 24 5.23 -1.21 -8.11
CA PHE A 24 6.05 -2.39 -7.75
C PHE A 24 5.58 -3.16 -6.52
N TRP A 25 4.56 -2.69 -5.81
CA TRP A 25 4.02 -3.38 -4.64
C TRP A 25 3.24 -4.63 -5.03
N ASP A 26 3.32 -5.66 -4.18
CA ASP A 26 2.51 -6.87 -4.28
C ASP A 26 1.51 -6.93 -3.10
N VAL A 27 2.00 -6.56 -1.91
CA VAL A 27 1.21 -6.42 -0.67
C VAL A 27 1.54 -5.08 -0.02
N ALA A 28 0.53 -4.34 0.42
CA ALA A 28 0.66 -3.09 1.15
C ALA A 28 0.05 -3.21 2.55
N HIS A 29 0.84 -2.91 3.57
CA HIS A 29 0.38 -2.81 4.95
C HIS A 29 0.23 -1.33 5.32
N ILE A 30 -1.00 -0.90 5.55
CA ILE A 30 -1.32 0.47 5.95
C ILE A 30 -1.29 0.50 7.47
N MET A 31 -0.40 1.33 8.02
CA MET A 31 -0.20 1.41 9.46
C MET A 31 -0.77 2.72 10.02
N MET A 32 -1.41 2.63 11.18
CA MET A 32 -1.89 3.78 11.95
C MET A 32 -1.67 3.52 13.44
N ASN A 33 -1.15 4.53 14.16
CA ASN A 33 -0.91 4.45 15.61
C ASN A 33 -0.10 3.21 16.04
N GLY A 34 0.92 2.85 15.25
CA GLY A 34 1.79 1.69 15.52
C GLY A 34 1.16 0.32 15.28
N LYS A 35 -0.01 0.25 14.63
CA LYS A 35 -0.70 -1.01 14.29
C LYS A 35 -0.99 -1.08 12.80
N ILE A 36 -1.05 -2.30 12.25
CA ILE A 36 -1.54 -2.52 10.89
C ILE A 36 -3.05 -2.28 10.91
N ALA A 37 -3.49 -1.20 10.28
CA ALA A 37 -4.90 -0.83 10.14
C ALA A 37 -5.56 -1.60 8.98
N ALA A 38 -4.79 -1.86 7.91
CA ALA A 38 -5.25 -2.70 6.80
C ALA A 38 -4.10 -3.38 6.08
N THR A 39 -4.42 -4.49 5.43
CA THR A 39 -3.56 -5.16 4.46
C THR A 39 -4.28 -5.21 3.13
N ARG A 40 -3.55 -4.90 2.05
CA ARG A 40 -4.06 -4.94 0.68
C ARG A 40 -3.14 -5.78 -0.17
N VAL A 41 -3.73 -6.55 -1.07
CA VAL A 41 -3.04 -7.35 -2.08
C VAL A 41 -3.37 -6.73 -3.43
N LYS A 42 -2.36 -6.55 -4.29
CA LYS A 42 -2.51 -5.86 -5.58
C LYS A 42 -3.61 -6.48 -6.44
N GLU A 43 -3.65 -7.80 -6.50
CA GLU A 43 -4.66 -8.55 -7.26
C GLU A 43 -6.10 -8.28 -6.81
N ASP A 44 -6.32 -8.00 -5.52
CA ASP A 44 -7.66 -7.73 -5.00
C ASP A 44 -8.07 -6.27 -5.22
N ALA A 45 -7.11 -5.33 -5.10
CA ALA A 45 -7.33 -3.91 -5.39
C ALA A 45 -7.63 -3.68 -6.88
N GLU A 46 -6.95 -4.40 -7.77
CA GLU A 46 -7.22 -4.35 -9.21
C GLU A 46 -8.63 -4.86 -9.56
N LYS A 47 -9.15 -5.85 -8.82
CA LYS A 47 -10.52 -6.37 -9.01
C LYS A 47 -11.60 -5.42 -8.50
N SER A 48 -11.33 -4.69 -7.41
CA SER A 48 -12.27 -3.71 -6.86
C SER A 48 -12.23 -2.36 -7.58
N ASN A 49 -11.28 -2.16 -8.50
CA ASN A 49 -11.03 -0.88 -9.18
C ASN A 49 -10.78 0.27 -8.19
N GLU A 50 -10.31 -0.06 -6.98
CA GLU A 50 -9.95 0.90 -5.93
C GLU A 50 -8.44 1.14 -5.95
N GLY A 51 -8.03 2.41 -5.99
CA GLY A 51 -6.62 2.77 -5.95
C GLY A 51 -6.01 2.58 -4.57
N LEU A 52 -4.72 2.18 -4.50
CA LEU A 52 -3.98 2.08 -3.23
C LEU A 52 -3.99 3.40 -2.44
N GLU A 53 -3.97 4.53 -3.14
CA GLU A 53 -4.03 5.87 -2.56
C GLU A 53 -5.38 6.15 -1.92
N GLU A 54 -6.48 5.90 -2.63
CA GLU A 54 -7.84 6.07 -2.10
C GLU A 54 -8.06 5.20 -0.85
N LEU A 55 -7.58 3.95 -0.89
CA LEU A 55 -7.61 3.05 0.25
C LEU A 55 -6.80 3.58 1.44
N PHE A 56 -5.60 4.07 1.19
CA PHE A 56 -4.77 4.66 2.24
C PHE A 56 -5.49 5.84 2.88
N PHE A 57 -5.98 6.80 2.08
CA PHE A 57 -6.73 7.96 2.58
C PHE A 57 -7.99 7.55 3.35
N HIS A 58 -8.77 6.61 2.82
CA HIS A 58 -9.95 6.11 3.53
C HIS A 58 -9.59 5.52 4.91
N ILE A 59 -8.45 4.84 5.02
CA ILE A 59 -8.03 4.17 6.25
C ILE A 59 -7.35 5.14 7.24
N THR A 60 -6.57 6.10 6.75
CA THR A 60 -5.79 7.03 7.59
C THR A 60 -6.54 8.32 7.89
N GLU A 61 -7.37 8.81 6.98
CA GLU A 61 -8.15 10.05 7.10
C GLU A 61 -9.65 9.81 7.31
N GLY A 62 -10.16 8.58 7.17
CA GLY A 62 -11.59 8.23 7.32
C GLY A 62 -12.22 8.43 8.71
N LYS A 63 -11.57 9.19 9.60
CA LYS A 63 -12.13 9.70 10.87
C LYS A 63 -11.80 11.16 11.13
N GLY A 64 -11.47 11.95 10.10
CA GLY A 64 -11.29 13.39 10.19
C GLY A 64 -12.53 14.15 9.72
N ASP A 65 -13.37 14.52 10.69
CA ASP A 65 -14.35 15.62 10.74
C ASP A 65 -15.08 16.06 9.45
N GLN A 66 -16.41 15.84 9.48
CA GLN A 66 -17.40 16.62 8.76
C GLN A 66 -17.76 17.88 9.56
#